data_AF-A0A1J4SLR3-F1
#
_entry.id   AF-A0A1J4SLR3-F1
#
_cell.length_a   1.000
_cell.length_b   1.000
_cell.length_c   1.000
_cell.angle_alpha   90.00
_cell.angle_beta   90.00
_cell.angle_gamma   90.00
#
_symmetry.space_group_name_H-M   'P 1'
#
loop_
_entity.id
_entity.type
_entity.pdbx_description
1 polymer ?
#
loop_
_entity_poly.entity_id
_entity_poly.type
_entity_poly.pdbx_seq_one_letter_code
_entity_poly.pdbx_strand_id
1 'polypeptide(L)'
;MSVSSHLTPEPERRLWIIHGKMRRKIERTEVKLGALIVLAALQLALVKILIPGSPLAQPALVLLSAVLLIGLAAVSPLTEAARPLPFLDQGMEKRNSADCLIMASDIAKYPQIELIIRMDKYLGGGVTATPYYEDIVGQIVSSARIAVRKHRFFLAGCVLAGIVQLGLLGQLLLR
;
A
#
# COMPACT_ATOMS: atom_id res chain seq x y z
N MET A 1 -29.27 -2.87 37.80
CA MET A 1 -29.03 -2.71 36.35
C MET A 1 -27.65 -3.24 36.03
N SER A 2 -27.57 -4.50 35.61
CA SER A 2 -26.31 -5.15 35.21
C SER A 2 -26.34 -5.28 33.69
N VAL A 3 -25.76 -4.30 33.01
CA VAL A 3 -25.58 -4.36 31.56
C VAL A 3 -24.47 -5.38 31.30
N SER A 4 -24.85 -6.44 30.62
CA SER A 4 -24.07 -7.60 30.21
C SER A 4 -22.76 -7.20 29.51
N SER A 5 -21.65 -7.35 30.22
CA SER A 5 -20.26 -7.25 29.71
C SER A 5 -19.83 -8.40 28.80
N HIS A 6 -20.75 -9.29 28.42
CA HIS A 6 -20.46 -10.57 27.77
C HIS A 6 -20.70 -10.61 26.25
N LEU A 7 -21.08 -9.50 25.60
CA LEU A 7 -21.41 -9.48 24.16
C LEU A 7 -20.62 -8.46 23.33
N THR A 8 -19.69 -7.72 23.94
CA THR A 8 -18.73 -6.92 23.17
C THR A 8 -17.52 -7.80 22.88
N PRO A 9 -17.21 -8.14 21.62
CA PRO A 9 -15.95 -8.81 21.32
C PRO A 9 -14.82 -7.98 21.93
N GLU A 10 -13.93 -8.66 22.65
CA GLU A 10 -12.82 -8.05 23.37
C GLU A 10 -12.12 -7.03 22.45
N PRO A 11 -11.93 -5.78 22.92
CA PRO A 11 -11.32 -4.72 22.10
C PRO A 11 -9.96 -5.15 21.55
N GLU A 12 -9.22 -5.95 22.33
CA GLU A 12 -8.01 -6.65 21.91
C GLU A 12 -8.21 -7.51 20.67
N ARG A 13 -9.22 -8.39 20.67
CA ARG A 13 -9.50 -9.28 19.54
C ARG A 13 -9.83 -8.48 18.27
N ARG A 14 -10.57 -7.38 18.39
CA ARG A 14 -10.88 -6.49 17.26
C ARG A 14 -9.62 -5.80 16.73
N LEU A 15 -8.78 -5.25 17.60
CA LEU A 15 -7.51 -4.63 17.23
C LEU A 15 -6.59 -5.65 16.53
N TRP A 16 -6.52 -6.87 17.05
CA TRP A 16 -5.70 -7.94 16.48
C TRP A 16 -6.17 -8.35 15.07
N ILE A 17 -7.49 -8.38 14.83
CA ILE A 17 -8.05 -8.62 13.50
C ILE A 17 -7.67 -7.50 12.53
N ILE A 18 -7.75 -6.24 12.96
CA ILE A 18 -7.38 -5.09 12.12
C ILE A 18 -5.88 -5.15 11.79
N HIS A 19 -5.04 -5.34 12.80
CA HIS A 19 -3.59 -5.50 12.64
C HIS A 19 -3.24 -6.65 11.68
N GLY A 20 -3.85 -7.83 11.88
CA GLY A 20 -3.65 -8.98 11.00
C GLY A 20 -4.09 -8.72 9.56
N LYS A 21 -5.18 -7.98 9.34
CA LYS A 21 -5.61 -7.56 7.99
C LYS A 21 -4.61 -6.62 7.33
N MET A 22 -4.05 -5.67 8.08
CA MET A 22 -3.00 -4.76 7.56
C MET A 22 -1.76 -5.53 7.15
N ARG A 23 -1.27 -6.42 8.02
CA ARG A 23 -0.09 -7.26 7.74
C ARG A 23 -0.27 -8.11 6.49
N ARG A 24 -1.39 -8.83 6.36
CA ARG A 24 -1.69 -9.61 5.15
C ARG A 24 -1.77 -8.75 3.89
N LYS A 25 -2.25 -7.50 4.00
CA LYS A 25 -2.32 -6.58 2.87
C LYS A 25 -0.92 -6.14 2.44
N ILE A 26 -0.01 -5.89 3.37
CA ILE A 26 1.41 -5.60 3.10
C ILE A 26 2.04 -6.79 2.38
N GLU A 27 1.98 -7.99 2.98
CA GLU A 27 2.57 -9.21 2.42
C GLU A 27 2.07 -9.49 0.99
N ARG A 28 0.76 -9.39 0.75
CA ARG A 28 0.19 -9.55 -0.61
C ARG A 28 0.69 -8.49 -1.58
N THR A 29 0.92 -7.26 -1.12
CA THR A 29 1.40 -6.17 -1.98
C THR A 29 2.87 -6.37 -2.32
N GLU A 30 3.68 -6.84 -1.37
CA GLU A 30 5.08 -7.19 -1.60
C GLU A 30 5.23 -8.34 -2.58
N VAL A 31 4.43 -9.40 -2.47
CA VAL A 31 4.43 -10.50 -3.45
C VAL A 31 4.09 -9.98 -4.85
N LYS A 32 3.10 -9.09 -4.98
CA LYS A 32 2.74 -8.48 -6.26
C LYS A 32 3.84 -7.56 -6.82
N LEU A 33 4.49 -6.77 -5.97
CA LEU A 33 5.63 -5.94 -6.36
C LEU A 33 6.81 -6.80 -6.81
N GLY A 34 7.12 -7.88 -6.09
CA GLY A 34 8.15 -8.84 -6.47
C GLY A 34 7.86 -9.47 -7.83
N ALA A 35 6.62 -9.92 -8.07
CA ALA A 35 6.20 -10.42 -9.37
C ALA A 35 6.35 -9.36 -10.49
N LEU A 36 5.97 -8.11 -10.22
CA LEU A 36 6.14 -7.01 -11.17
C LEU A 36 7.61 -6.76 -11.51
N ILE A 37 8.51 -6.78 -10.53
CA ILE A 37 9.96 -6.61 -10.73
C ILE A 37 10.51 -7.73 -11.60
N VAL A 38 10.17 -8.99 -11.31
CA VAL A 38 10.62 -10.15 -12.07
C VAL A 38 10.12 -10.07 -13.52
N LEU A 39 8.84 -9.74 -13.72
CA LEU A 39 8.25 -9.58 -15.05
C LEU A 39 8.90 -8.43 -15.82
N ALA A 40 9.16 -7.28 -15.18
CA ALA A 40 9.83 -6.15 -15.79
C ALA A 40 11.27 -6.49 -16.21
N ALA A 41 12.02 -7.20 -15.36
CA ALA A 41 13.37 -7.67 -15.68
C ALA A 41 13.36 -8.65 -16.87
N LEU A 42 12.41 -9.58 -16.91
CA LEU A 42 12.27 -10.53 -18.01
C LEU A 42 11.90 -9.82 -19.32
N GLN A 43 10.96 -8.86 -19.28
CA GLN A 43 10.61 -8.05 -20.44
C GLN A 43 11.79 -7.22 -20.94
N LEU A 44 12.59 -6.66 -20.04
CA LEU A 44 13.77 -5.88 -20.41
C LEU A 44 14.79 -6.74 -21.18
N ALA A 45 15.03 -7.98 -20.72
CA ALA A 45 15.85 -8.94 -21.45
C ALA A 45 15.24 -9.32 -22.81
N LEU A 46 13.92 -9.55 -22.85
CA LEU A 46 13.21 -9.96 -24.06
C LEU A 46 13.21 -8.88 -25.14
N VAL A 47 13.02 -7.60 -24.78
CA VAL A 47 13.11 -6.46 -25.69
C VAL A 47 14.51 -6.35 -26.30
N LYS A 48 15.57 -6.56 -25.50
CA LYS A 48 16.95 -6.54 -26.00
C LYS A 48 17.24 -7.66 -27.00
N ILE A 49 16.63 -8.83 -26.84
CA ILE A 49 16.88 -10.01 -27.69
C ILE A 49 16.03 -9.99 -28.96
N LEU A 50 14.71 -9.73 -28.86
CA LEU A 50 13.80 -9.87 -30.00
C LEU A 50 13.75 -8.66 -30.93
N ILE A 51 14.01 -7.46 -30.43
CA ILE A 51 13.84 -6.23 -31.22
C ILE A 51 15.07 -5.32 -31.11
N PRO A 52 16.27 -5.82 -31.49
CA PRO A 52 17.46 -4.99 -31.50
C PRO A 52 17.28 -3.83 -32.50
N GLY A 53 17.42 -2.59 -32.01
CA GLY A 53 17.45 -1.40 -32.87
C GLY A 53 16.08 -0.80 -33.24
N SER A 54 14.97 -1.24 -32.66
CA SER A 54 13.69 -0.54 -32.87
C SER A 54 13.73 0.88 -32.26
N PRO A 55 13.15 1.89 -32.93
CA PRO A 55 13.01 3.23 -32.35
C PRO A 55 12.18 3.24 -31.06
N LEU A 56 11.32 2.24 -30.85
CA LEU A 56 10.54 2.06 -29.62
C LEU A 56 11.24 1.18 -28.57
N ALA A 57 12.34 0.50 -28.91
CA ALA A 57 13.08 -0.31 -27.94
C ALA A 57 13.77 0.56 -26.88
N GLN A 58 14.36 1.71 -27.26
CA GLN A 58 14.99 2.64 -26.32
C GLN A 58 14.03 3.20 -25.26
N PRO A 59 12.87 3.80 -25.61
CA PRO A 59 11.93 4.27 -24.60
C PRO A 59 11.34 3.13 -23.76
N ALA A 60 11.11 1.95 -24.36
CA ALA A 60 10.66 0.77 -23.60
C ALA A 60 11.68 0.34 -22.54
N LEU A 61 12.98 0.31 -22.88
CA LEU A 61 14.04 -0.02 -21.92
C LEU A 61 14.16 1.00 -20.79
N VAL A 62 14.04 2.30 -21.10
CA VAL A 62 14.06 3.37 -20.08
C VAL A 62 12.84 3.27 -19.16
N LEU A 63 11.65 3.00 -19.70
CA LEU A 63 10.44 2.85 -18.89
C LEU A 63 10.49 1.60 -18.03
N LEU A 64 10.97 0.46 -18.57
CA LEU A 64 11.12 -0.77 -17.79
C LEU A 64 12.19 -0.64 -16.69
N SER A 65 13.28 0.09 -16.94
CA SER A 65 14.27 0.37 -15.90
C SER A 65 13.71 1.28 -14.81
N ALA A 66 12.85 2.25 -15.18
CA ALA A 66 12.12 3.06 -14.20
C ALA A 66 11.15 2.20 -13.36
N VAL A 67 10.45 1.23 -13.95
CA VAL A 67 9.61 0.27 -13.21
C VAL A 67 10.44 -0.55 -12.20
N LEU A 68 11.64 -0.98 -12.58
CA LEU A 68 12.57 -1.67 -11.67
C LEU A 68 13.01 -0.77 -10.51
N LEU A 69 13.39 0.48 -10.79
CA LEU A 69 13.76 1.45 -9.74
C LEU A 69 12.59 1.73 -8.79
N ILE A 70 11.37 1.89 -9.31
CA ILE A 70 10.15 2.07 -8.52
C ILE A 70 9.89 0.83 -7.67
N GLY A 71 10.03 -0.38 -8.23
CA GLY A 71 9.86 -1.63 -7.51
C GLY A 71 10.88 -1.78 -6.37
N LEU A 72 12.15 -1.49 -6.63
CA LEU A 72 13.22 -1.50 -5.62
C LEU A 72 12.98 -0.45 -4.54
N ALA A 73 12.56 0.76 -4.92
CA ALA A 73 12.17 1.80 -3.98
C ALA A 73 10.98 1.35 -3.10
N ALA A 74 10.01 0.63 -3.67
CA ALA A 74 8.84 0.12 -2.94
C ALA A 74 9.17 -0.98 -1.91
N VAL A 75 10.26 -1.72 -2.12
CA VAL A 75 10.76 -2.75 -1.18
C VAL A 75 11.78 -2.15 -0.20
N SER A 76 12.27 -0.93 -0.45
CA SER A 76 13.24 -0.26 0.41
C SER A 76 12.67 0.02 1.81
N PRO A 77 13.49 -0.09 2.87
CA PRO A 77 13.10 0.26 4.24
C PRO A 77 12.69 1.74 4.38
N LEU A 78 13.04 2.60 3.41
CA LEU A 78 12.58 3.98 3.34
C LEU A 78 11.04 4.09 3.24
N THR A 79 10.39 3.11 2.62
CA THR A 79 8.91 3.07 2.52
C THR A 79 8.23 2.61 3.79
N GLU A 80 9.00 1.98 4.69
CA GLU A 80 8.58 1.51 6.00
C GLU A 80 8.70 2.59 7.08
N ALA A 81 9.25 3.76 6.72
CA ALA A 81 9.31 4.90 7.60
C ALA A 81 7.92 5.30 8.10
N ALA A 82 7.74 5.28 9.42
CA ALA A 82 6.48 5.62 10.10
C ALA A 82 6.04 7.08 9.89
N ARG A 83 6.98 7.96 9.51
CA ARG A 83 6.69 9.39 9.29
C ARG A 83 5.82 9.58 8.05
N PRO A 84 4.80 10.43 8.12
CA PRO A 84 4.00 10.77 6.94
C PRO A 84 4.90 11.42 5.89
N LEU A 85 4.82 10.94 4.65
CA LEU A 85 5.56 11.47 3.50
C LEU A 85 4.57 12.34 2.71
N PRO A 86 4.70 13.69 2.74
CA PRO A 86 3.68 14.60 2.24
C PRO A 86 3.33 14.38 0.77
N PHE A 87 4.27 13.93 -0.06
CA PHE A 87 4.04 13.62 -1.48
C PHE A 87 3.34 12.27 -1.71
N LEU A 88 3.53 11.30 -0.81
CA LEU A 88 2.99 9.93 -0.96
C LEU A 88 1.74 9.68 -0.12
N ASP A 89 1.47 10.50 0.89
CA ASP A 89 0.32 10.40 1.79
C ASP A 89 -0.73 11.51 1.51
N GLN A 90 -0.58 12.23 0.39
CA GLN A 90 -1.34 13.44 0.04
C GLN A 90 -2.85 13.24 -0.22
N GLY A 91 -3.41 12.11 0.19
CA GLY A 91 -4.85 11.87 0.20
C GLY A 91 -5.49 12.29 1.51
N MET A 92 -5.44 13.57 1.87
CA MET A 92 -6.47 14.16 2.75
C MET A 92 -7.77 14.31 1.94
N GLU A 93 -8.23 13.24 1.30
CA GLU A 93 -9.58 13.20 0.75
C GLU A 93 -10.58 13.49 1.88
N LYS A 94 -11.65 14.20 1.55
CA LYS A 94 -12.75 14.57 2.47
C LYS A 94 -13.02 13.44 3.45
N ARG A 95 -12.63 13.67 4.71
CA ARG A 95 -12.87 12.78 5.85
C ARG A 95 -14.36 12.45 5.85
N ASN A 96 -14.70 11.18 5.67
CA ASN A 96 -16.09 10.79 5.54
C ASN A 96 -16.55 10.08 6.81
N SER A 97 -17.78 10.32 7.24
CA SER A 97 -18.37 9.62 8.39
C SER A 97 -18.63 8.14 8.09
N ALA A 98 -18.60 7.77 6.81
CA ALA A 98 -18.71 6.39 6.32
C ALA A 98 -17.37 5.63 6.25
N ASP A 99 -16.23 6.28 6.57
CA ASP A 99 -14.91 5.64 6.50
C ASP A 99 -14.82 4.44 7.44
N CYS A 100 -14.34 3.30 6.94
CA CYS A 100 -14.30 2.08 7.70
C CYS A 100 -12.95 1.95 8.42
N LEU A 101 -12.96 1.85 9.75
CA LEU A 101 -11.76 1.64 10.60
C LEU A 101 -11.07 0.27 10.41
N ILE A 102 -11.40 -0.43 9.33
CA ILE A 102 -10.86 -1.74 8.94
C ILE A 102 -10.03 -1.62 7.65
N MET A 103 -10.25 -0.59 6.83
CA MET A 103 -9.55 -0.44 5.55
C MET A 103 -8.27 0.38 5.71
N ALA A 104 -7.16 -0.15 5.17
CA ALA A 104 -5.85 0.52 5.23
C ALA A 104 -5.86 1.91 4.57
N SER A 105 -6.64 2.06 3.49
CA SER A 105 -6.81 3.33 2.77
C SER A 105 -7.42 4.41 3.64
N ASP A 106 -8.33 4.02 4.53
CA ASP A 106 -9.13 4.96 5.32
C ASP A 106 -8.35 5.31 6.59
N ILE A 107 -7.74 4.30 7.24
CA ILE A 107 -6.88 4.46 8.41
C ILE A 107 -5.68 5.37 8.10
N ALA A 108 -5.07 5.24 6.92
CA ALA A 108 -3.87 6.02 6.56
C ALA A 108 -4.13 7.53 6.42
N LYS A 109 -5.38 7.96 6.21
CA LYS A 109 -5.75 9.39 6.03
C LYS A 109 -5.77 10.17 7.34
N TYR A 110 -5.98 9.49 8.47
CA TYR A 110 -6.15 10.16 9.76
C TYR A 110 -4.81 10.45 10.45
N PRO A 111 -4.67 11.62 11.11
CA PRO A 111 -3.59 11.83 12.06
C PRO A 111 -3.75 10.86 13.24
N GLN A 112 -2.63 10.44 13.83
CA GLN A 112 -2.60 9.39 14.85
C GLN A 112 -3.55 9.69 16.02
N ILE A 113 -3.57 10.93 16.51
CA ILE A 113 -4.43 11.39 17.61
C ILE A 113 -5.92 11.25 17.26
N GLU A 114 -6.34 11.62 16.05
CA GLU A 114 -7.76 11.54 15.64
C GLU A 114 -8.20 10.09 15.44
N LEU A 115 -7.31 9.22 14.95
CA LEU A 115 -7.59 7.79 14.82
C LEU A 115 -7.71 7.13 16.20
N ILE A 116 -6.83 7.47 17.14
CA ILE A 116 -6.88 7.01 18.54
C ILE A 116 -8.25 7.34 19.14
N ILE A 117 -8.71 8.59 19.01
CA ILE A 117 -10.02 9.03 19.52
C ILE A 117 -11.18 8.28 18.83
N ARG A 118 -11.11 8.07 17.51
CA ARG A 118 -12.15 7.31 16.78
C ARG A 118 -12.16 5.83 17.15
N MET A 119 -11.00 5.21 17.33
CA MET A 119 -10.90 3.82 17.74
C MET A 119 -11.36 3.63 19.17
N ASP A 120 -11.08 4.56 20.08
CA ASP A 120 -11.64 4.55 21.43
C ASP A 120 -13.16 4.50 21.40
N LYS A 121 -13.78 5.40 20.62
CA LYS A 121 -15.23 5.44 20.43
C LYS A 121 -15.79 4.18 19.77
N TYR A 122 -15.05 3.58 18.84
CA TYR A 122 -15.45 2.35 18.13
C TYR A 122 -15.35 1.09 19.01
N LEU A 123 -14.43 1.09 19.97
CA LEU A 123 -14.16 -0.05 20.85
C LEU A 123 -14.98 -0.01 22.15
N GLY A 124 -15.77 1.04 22.37
CA GLY A 124 -16.68 1.16 23.53
C GLY A 124 -16.25 2.16 24.60
N GLY A 125 -15.19 2.95 24.35
CA GLY A 125 -14.64 3.96 25.27
C GLY A 125 -13.72 3.38 26.34
N GLY A 126 -12.62 4.07 26.66
CA GLY A 126 -11.70 3.71 27.75
C GLY A 126 -10.50 2.83 27.34
N VAL A 127 -10.32 2.60 26.04
CA VAL A 127 -9.16 1.89 25.47
C VAL A 127 -7.94 2.81 25.43
N THR A 128 -8.13 4.11 25.22
CA THR A 128 -7.03 5.09 25.17
C THR A 128 -6.51 5.51 26.55
N ALA A 129 -7.16 5.05 27.63
CA ALA A 129 -6.69 5.26 28.99
C ALA A 129 -5.50 4.35 29.34
N THR A 130 -5.22 3.31 28.56
CA THR A 130 -4.08 2.41 28.80
C THR A 130 -3.02 2.56 27.69
N PRO A 131 -1.74 2.83 28.04
CA PRO A 131 -0.65 2.99 27.08
C PRO A 131 -0.49 1.82 26.10
N TYR A 132 -0.80 0.61 26.55
CA TYR A 132 -0.71 -0.61 25.76
C TYR A 132 -1.53 -0.56 24.46
N TYR A 133 -2.75 -0.04 24.50
CA TYR A 133 -3.59 0.06 23.30
C TYR A 133 -3.14 1.18 22.37
N GLU A 134 -2.52 2.23 22.90
CA GLU A 134 -1.97 3.32 22.10
C GLU A 134 -0.87 2.82 21.18
N ASP A 135 0.02 1.95 21.68
CA ASP A 135 1.08 1.32 20.89
C ASP A 135 0.52 0.42 19.79
N ILE A 136 -0.51 -0.39 20.08
CA ILE A 136 -1.15 -1.26 19.09
C ILE A 136 -1.80 -0.43 17.98
N VAL A 137 -2.50 0.65 18.34
CA VAL A 137 -3.10 1.56 17.36
C VAL A 137 -2.01 2.23 16.53
N GLY A 138 -0.90 2.64 17.15
CA GLY A 138 0.28 3.17 16.46
C GLY A 138 0.84 2.19 15.41
N GLN A 139 0.97 0.92 15.76
CA GLN A 139 1.41 -0.14 14.84
C GLN A 139 0.42 -0.38 13.70
N ILE A 140 -0.88 -0.29 13.96
CA ILE A 140 -1.92 -0.40 12.93
C ILE A 140 -1.82 0.78 11.96
N VAL A 141 -1.64 2.00 12.45
CA VAL A 141 -1.52 3.21 11.62
C VAL A 141 -0.28 3.14 10.74
N SER A 142 0.88 2.78 11.31
CA SER A 142 2.12 2.64 10.55
C SER A 142 1.97 1.58 9.47
N SER A 143 1.45 0.39 9.82
CA SER A 143 1.18 -0.69 8.86
C SER A 143 0.21 -0.28 7.75
N ALA A 144 -0.85 0.45 8.09
CA ALA A 144 -1.80 0.95 7.10
C ALA A 144 -1.15 1.92 6.10
N ARG A 145 -0.32 2.85 6.59
CA ARG A 145 0.41 3.81 5.73
C ARG A 145 1.40 3.08 4.81
N ILE A 146 2.16 2.14 5.35
CA ILE A 146 3.09 1.30 4.57
C ILE A 146 2.34 0.56 3.47
N ALA A 147 1.22 -0.09 3.80
CA ALA A 147 0.39 -0.82 2.84
C ALA A 147 -0.12 0.09 1.71
N VAL A 148 -0.57 1.30 2.04
CA VAL A 148 -1.06 2.27 1.03
C VAL A 148 0.07 2.76 0.13
N ARG A 149 1.25 3.08 0.68
CA ARG A 149 2.40 3.51 -0.12
C ARG A 149 2.88 2.42 -1.06
N LYS A 150 3.10 1.19 -0.56
CA LYS A 150 3.51 0.04 -1.39
C LYS A 150 2.47 -0.21 -2.50
N HIS A 151 1.18 -0.05 -2.20
CA HIS A 151 0.13 -0.17 -3.21
C HIS A 151 0.17 0.94 -4.28
N ARG A 152 0.46 2.19 -3.90
CA ARG A 152 0.64 3.30 -4.86
C ARG A 152 1.83 3.07 -5.78
N PHE A 153 2.96 2.60 -5.24
CA PHE A 153 4.11 2.23 -6.07
C PHE A 153 3.79 1.08 -7.03
N PHE A 154 3.05 0.08 -6.56
CA PHE A 154 2.59 -1.01 -7.42
C PHE A 154 1.73 -0.48 -8.57
N LEU A 155 0.75 0.39 -8.29
CA LEU A 155 -0.09 1.00 -9.33
C LEU A 155 0.73 1.83 -10.32
N ALA A 156 1.65 2.67 -9.84
CA ALA A 156 2.53 3.46 -10.69
C ALA A 156 3.38 2.57 -11.61
N GLY A 157 3.96 1.50 -11.06
CA GLY A 157 4.72 0.51 -11.82
C GLY A 157 3.85 -0.22 -12.86
N CYS A 158 2.61 -0.59 -12.51
CA CYS A 158 1.68 -1.22 -13.45
C CYS A 158 1.27 -0.29 -14.59
N VAL A 159 1.03 0.99 -14.32
CA VAL A 159 0.69 1.98 -15.37
C VAL A 159 1.85 2.12 -16.35
N LEU A 160 3.08 2.27 -15.86
CA LEU A 160 4.27 2.34 -16.70
C LEU A 160 4.47 1.06 -17.51
N ALA A 161 4.36 -0.11 -16.88
CA ALA A 161 4.46 -1.40 -17.57
C ALA A 161 3.37 -1.55 -18.66
N GLY A 162 2.14 -1.11 -18.38
CA GLY A 162 1.05 -1.12 -19.35
C GLY A 162 1.31 -0.23 -20.56
N ILE A 163 1.86 0.97 -20.35
CA ILE A 163 2.25 1.89 -21.45
C ILE A 163 3.31 1.22 -22.33
N VAL A 164 4.31 0.56 -21.73
CA VAL A 164 5.34 -0.18 -22.48
C VAL A 164 4.73 -1.32 -23.29
N GLN A 165 3.84 -2.11 -22.68
CA GLN A 165 3.18 -3.23 -23.36
C GLN A 165 2.34 -2.76 -24.55
N LEU A 166 1.57 -1.68 -24.39
CA LEU A 166 0.78 -1.10 -25.49
C LEU A 166 1.68 -0.57 -26.61
N GLY A 167 2.79 0.08 -26.28
CA GLY A 167 3.76 0.57 -27.27
C GLY A 167 4.41 -0.58 -28.07
N LEU A 168 4.84 -1.64 -27.39
CA LEU A 168 5.43 -2.82 -28.04
C LEU A 168 4.41 -3.58 -28.88
N LEU A 169 3.17 -3.73 -28.41
CA LEU A 169 2.11 -4.40 -29.14
C LEU A 169 1.68 -3.61 -30.37
N GLY A 170 1.57 -2.29 -30.27
CA GLY A 170 1.34 -1.41 -31.41
C GLY A 170 2.44 -1.52 -32.45
N GLN A 171 3.71 -1.62 -32.03
CA GLN A 171 4.81 -1.86 -32.95
C GLN A 171 4.72 -3.22 -33.66
N LEU A 172 4.32 -4.27 -32.93
CA LEU A 172 4.21 -5.62 -33.48
C LEU A 172 3.06 -5.72 -34.50
N LEU A 173 1.97 -4.98 -34.30
CA LEU A 173 0.83 -4.92 -35.23
C LEU A 173 1.08 -4.04 -36.47
N LEU A 174 1.94 -3.03 -36.36
CA LEU A 174 2.30 -2.14 -37.46
C LEU A 174 3.47 -2.66 -38.32
N ARG A 175 4.08 -3.78 -37.91
CA ARG A 175 5.09 -4.52 -38.67
C ARG A 175 4.43 -5.57 -39.55
#